data_AF-A0A7W8AEQ9-F1
#
_entry.id   AF-A0A7W8AEQ9-F1
#
_cell.length_a   1.000
_cell.length_b   1.000
_cell.length_c   1.000
_cell.angle_alpha   90.00
_cell.angle_beta   90.00
_cell.angle_gamma   90.00
#
_symmetry.space_group_name_H-M   'P 1'
#
loop_
_entity.id
_entity.type
_entity.pdbx_description
1 polymer ?
#
loop_
_entity_poly.entity_id
_entity_poly.type
_entity_poly.pdbx_seq_one_letter_code
_entity_poly.pdbx_strand_id
1 'polypeptide(L)'
;MSLGENYARTMGVRVREVRTLTASVLPGVTAYCGLIAFLGLAVPHVCGLSLGTADAGGGGVMSLRLHELSDGERRWVLIARALAQEPSVILLDEPTALLDVTSRVALMGLLRKLARERELVIVVSTNDLELALRVADRVWLLGSDGVLHTGTPGELTGQGLIGECFDDEEGLAACVADVSSVGPYFELEVAPPEQDWRPFMDAPALAERIDEVAKALGTEETRVAASVLFQGLAARLWSPVIGAAVAYDLLLDLEHLYWRPVPSGPLPLRVHPLTAWHTADPDLVYRNVVTGLLEPLAATVSGIVELAPGLLWGNAASALAGSVRALAGRRPELTAKAVRLGRELLEIGRLRGTGELAEPAPGHPFFVRRSCCLYYRVPDGGKCGDCALIPTPARERQWAREMRGTP
;
A
#
# COMPACT_ATOMS: atom_id res chain seq x y z
N MET A 1 -13.01 37.12 -1.81
CA MET A 1 -12.94 35.71 -1.41
C MET A 1 -11.48 35.30 -1.42
N SER A 2 -10.96 34.84 -0.29
CA SER A 2 -9.58 34.32 -0.24
C SER A 2 -9.48 33.01 -1.02
N LEU A 3 -8.29 32.65 -1.50
CA LEU A 3 -8.07 31.35 -2.17
C LEU A 3 -8.56 30.17 -1.30
N GLY A 4 -8.38 30.28 0.02
CA GLY A 4 -8.83 29.28 1.00
C GLY A 4 -10.36 29.11 1.08
N GLU A 5 -11.14 30.18 0.91
CA GLU A 5 -12.61 30.09 0.91
C GLU A 5 -13.16 29.36 -0.32
N ASN A 6 -12.50 29.51 -1.48
CA ASN A 6 -12.87 28.75 -2.68
C ASN A 6 -12.47 27.27 -2.53
N TYR A 7 -11.27 26.99 -2.02
CA TYR A 7 -10.77 25.63 -1.87
C TYR A 7 -11.59 24.79 -0.86
N ALA A 8 -11.91 25.38 0.29
CA ALA A 8 -12.76 24.74 1.30
C ALA A 8 -14.18 24.45 0.78
N ARG A 9 -14.74 25.37 -0.03
CA ARG A 9 -16.04 25.16 -0.68
C ARG A 9 -16.01 24.00 -1.68
N THR A 10 -14.92 23.86 -2.44
CA THR A 10 -14.72 22.75 -3.38
C THR A 10 -14.57 21.40 -2.67
N MET A 11 -13.99 21.38 -1.46
CA MET A 11 -13.84 20.15 -0.65
C MET A 11 -15.00 19.88 0.33
N GLY A 12 -16.11 20.64 0.25
CA GLY A 12 -17.26 20.45 1.15
C GLY A 12 -17.01 20.84 2.60
N VAL A 13 -15.89 21.52 2.89
CA VAL A 13 -15.50 21.94 4.24
C VAL A 13 -16.09 23.31 4.54
N ARG A 14 -16.85 23.42 5.63
CA ARG A 14 -17.37 24.70 6.14
C ARG A 14 -16.26 25.40 6.93
N VAL A 15 -15.66 26.43 6.34
CA VAL A 15 -14.72 27.32 7.04
C VAL A 15 -15.48 28.07 8.14
N ARG A 16 -15.31 27.65 9.40
CA ARG A 16 -15.95 28.28 10.56
C ARG A 16 -15.29 29.59 10.95
N GLU A 17 -13.97 29.69 10.79
CA GLU A 17 -13.18 30.86 11.17
C GLU A 17 -11.95 30.96 10.25
N VAL A 18 -11.80 32.07 9.52
CA VAL A 18 -10.55 32.40 8.81
C VAL A 18 -9.68 33.17 9.78
N ARG A 19 -8.74 32.50 10.43
CA ARG A 19 -7.68 33.20 11.17
C ARG A 19 -6.56 33.50 10.20
N THR A 20 -6.41 34.77 9.84
CA THR A 20 -5.19 35.25 9.21
C THR A 20 -4.09 35.10 10.23
N LEU A 21 -3.25 34.07 10.09
CA LEU A 21 -1.95 34.06 10.73
C LEU A 21 -1.14 35.17 10.04
N THR A 22 -1.24 36.39 10.55
CA THR A 22 -0.19 37.38 10.37
C THR A 22 1.02 36.87 11.13
N ALA A 23 1.73 35.90 10.53
CA ALA A 23 3.17 35.93 10.65
C ALA A 23 3.55 37.31 10.11
N SER A 24 4.12 38.16 10.95
CA SER A 24 4.88 39.31 10.50
C SER A 24 5.77 38.79 9.39
N VAL A 25 5.38 39.02 8.13
CA VAL A 25 6.15 38.56 6.98
C VAL A 25 7.48 39.25 7.16
N LEU A 26 8.49 38.43 7.46
CA LEU A 26 9.86 38.87 7.62
C LEU A 26 10.19 39.79 6.44
N PRO A 27 10.92 40.90 6.65
CA PRO A 27 11.36 41.73 5.53
C PRO A 27 12.21 40.86 4.60
N GLY A 28 11.63 40.41 3.48
CA GLY A 28 12.24 39.41 2.60
C GLY A 28 11.34 39.01 1.43
N VAL A 29 11.95 38.46 0.39
CA VAL A 29 11.26 37.99 -0.82
C VAL A 29 10.56 36.66 -0.50
N THR A 30 9.24 36.58 -0.70
CA THR A 30 8.44 35.35 -0.49
C THR A 30 7.96 34.82 -1.84
N ALA A 31 8.13 33.52 -2.09
CA ALA A 31 7.61 32.86 -3.29
C ALA A 31 6.54 31.81 -2.93
N TYR A 32 5.41 31.82 -3.64
CA TYR A 32 4.34 30.81 -3.50
C TYR A 32 4.17 30.04 -4.81
N CYS A 33 4.20 28.71 -4.73
CA CYS A 33 3.83 27.82 -5.82
C CYS A 33 2.70 26.91 -5.35
N GLY A 34 1.51 27.09 -5.93
CA GLY A 34 0.40 26.15 -5.77
C GLY A 34 -0.12 25.62 -7.09
N LEU A 35 -1.15 24.76 -7.01
CA LEU A 35 -1.74 24.07 -8.17
C LEU A 35 -2.19 25.02 -9.30
N ILE A 36 -2.49 26.28 -8.98
CA ILE A 36 -2.98 27.32 -9.92
C ILE A 36 -2.03 28.54 -9.92
N ALA A 37 -0.73 28.33 -10.11
CA ALA A 37 0.20 29.46 -10.28
C ALA A 37 0.26 29.92 -11.76
N PHE A 38 -0.24 31.13 -12.04
CA PHE A 38 -0.08 31.79 -13.35
C PHE A 38 1.40 32.14 -13.64
N LEU A 39 1.82 31.94 -14.90
CA LEU A 39 3.21 32.10 -15.34
C LEU A 39 3.56 33.52 -15.82
N GLY A 40 4.69 34.02 -15.31
CA GLY A 40 5.51 35.10 -15.88
C GLY A 40 6.98 34.74 -15.69
N LEU A 41 7.78 34.83 -16.76
CA LEU A 41 9.11 34.24 -16.97
C LEU A 41 10.18 34.31 -15.84
N ALA A 42 11.02 33.26 -15.89
CA ALA A 42 12.49 33.20 -15.72
C ALA A 42 13.02 32.30 -14.57
N VAL A 43 13.84 31.27 -14.88
CA VAL A 43 15.31 31.28 -14.68
C VAL A 43 15.95 29.86 -14.90
N PRO A 44 17.11 29.79 -15.60
CA PRO A 44 17.89 28.58 -15.94
C PRO A 44 18.50 27.66 -14.86
N HIS A 45 18.72 28.12 -13.62
CA HIS A 45 19.72 27.48 -12.73
C HIS A 45 19.26 26.23 -11.97
N VAL A 46 17.96 25.94 -11.90
CA VAL A 46 17.44 24.76 -11.17
C VAL A 46 17.12 23.59 -12.11
N CYS A 47 17.18 23.79 -13.43
CA CYS A 47 16.95 22.74 -14.42
C CYS A 47 18.06 21.65 -14.45
N GLY A 48 19.20 21.88 -13.79
CA GLY A 48 20.31 20.90 -13.79
C GLY A 48 20.21 19.76 -12.77
N LEU A 49 19.20 19.75 -11.88
CA LEU A 49 19.19 18.84 -10.72
C LEU A 49 18.20 17.67 -10.81
N SER A 50 17.46 17.51 -11.91
CA SER A 50 16.61 16.32 -12.15
C SER A 50 16.27 16.05 -13.62
N LEU A 51 16.50 17.01 -14.53
CA LEU A 51 16.37 16.82 -15.97
C LEU A 51 17.75 16.36 -16.47
N GLY A 52 17.99 15.05 -16.46
CA GLY A 52 19.33 14.46 -16.58
C GLY A 52 20.29 15.21 -17.51
N THR A 53 21.45 15.62 -17.00
CA THR A 53 22.65 15.70 -17.83
C THR A 53 23.18 14.28 -18.00
N ALA A 54 22.52 13.52 -18.87
CA ALA A 54 23.14 12.37 -19.51
C ALA A 54 23.46 12.80 -20.94
N ASP A 55 24.71 12.61 -21.33
CA ASP A 55 25.27 12.89 -22.64
C ASP A 55 24.31 12.56 -23.80
N ALA A 56 23.80 13.59 -24.47
CA ALA A 56 23.30 13.50 -25.84
C ALA A 56 23.36 14.89 -26.47
N GLY A 57 24.12 15.02 -27.56
CA GLY A 57 24.07 16.22 -28.40
C GLY A 57 22.65 16.44 -28.94
N GLY A 58 22.03 17.55 -28.54
CA GLY A 58 20.68 17.96 -28.95
C GLY A 58 19.99 18.72 -27.82
N GLY A 59 19.47 19.92 -28.09
CA GLY A 59 19.02 20.90 -27.07
C GLY A 59 18.10 20.31 -25.99
N GLY A 60 18.56 20.38 -24.73
CA GLY A 60 17.84 19.88 -23.57
C GLY A 60 16.57 20.69 -23.26
N VAL A 61 15.90 20.32 -22.17
CA VAL A 61 14.62 20.90 -21.67
C VAL A 61 14.60 22.44 -21.63
N MET A 62 15.77 23.06 -21.56
CA MET A 62 15.98 24.50 -21.68
C MET A 62 15.49 25.14 -22.99
N SER A 63 15.28 24.37 -24.07
CA SER A 63 14.74 24.86 -25.35
C SER A 63 13.26 24.52 -25.59
N LEU A 64 12.61 23.77 -24.70
CA LEU A 64 11.21 23.37 -24.84
C LEU A 64 10.27 24.49 -24.37
N ARG A 65 9.14 24.64 -25.07
CA ARG A 65 8.05 25.51 -24.64
C ARG A 65 7.28 24.82 -23.52
N LEU A 66 6.69 25.60 -22.61
CA LEU A 66 6.00 25.07 -21.43
C LEU A 66 4.92 24.01 -21.75
N HIS A 67 4.22 24.16 -22.88
CA HIS A 67 3.20 23.20 -23.29
C HIS A 67 3.77 21.85 -23.78
N GLU A 68 5.06 21.81 -24.12
CA GLU A 68 5.78 20.62 -24.56
C GLU A 68 6.36 19.82 -23.38
N LEU A 69 6.34 20.37 -22.17
CA LEU A 69 6.77 19.71 -20.93
C LEU A 69 5.67 18.80 -20.37
N SER A 70 6.08 17.66 -19.82
CA SER A 70 5.24 16.83 -18.95
C SER A 70 4.84 17.57 -17.67
N ASP A 71 3.78 17.12 -16.99
CA ASP A 71 3.32 17.79 -15.78
C ASP A 71 4.36 17.75 -14.65
N GLY A 72 5.19 16.70 -14.58
CA GLY A 72 6.33 16.64 -13.67
C GLY A 72 7.44 17.64 -14.01
N GLU A 73 7.81 17.76 -15.28
CA GLU A 73 8.81 18.74 -15.73
C GLU A 73 8.32 20.18 -15.52
N ARG A 74 7.04 20.46 -15.80
CA ARG A 74 6.42 21.76 -15.49
C ARG A 74 6.55 22.10 -14.02
N ARG A 75 6.39 21.12 -13.14
CA ARG A 75 6.50 21.31 -11.69
C ARG A 75 7.91 21.69 -11.26
N TRP A 76 8.92 21.00 -11.79
CA TRP A 76 10.32 21.36 -11.59
C TRP A 76 10.62 22.79 -12.06
N VAL A 77 10.07 23.21 -13.20
CA VAL A 77 10.22 24.58 -13.72
C VAL A 77 9.54 25.63 -12.83
N LEU A 78 8.39 25.32 -12.23
CA LEU A 78 7.71 26.24 -11.31
C LEU A 78 8.52 26.44 -10.02
N ILE A 79 9.05 25.36 -9.44
CA ILE A 79 9.91 25.42 -8.24
C ILE A 79 11.22 26.14 -8.56
N ALA A 80 11.80 25.87 -9.73
CA ALA A 80 12.97 26.58 -10.25
C ALA A 80 12.78 28.09 -10.28
N ARG A 81 11.66 28.54 -10.86
CA ARG A 81 11.27 29.95 -10.94
C ARG A 81 11.08 30.58 -9.56
N ALA A 82 10.49 29.85 -8.61
CA ALA A 82 10.33 30.35 -7.25
C ALA A 82 11.68 30.55 -6.55
N LEU A 83 12.59 29.57 -6.66
CA LEU A 83 13.93 29.64 -6.08
C LEU A 83 14.80 30.74 -6.71
N ALA A 84 14.59 31.03 -7.99
CA ALA A 84 15.33 32.05 -8.71
C ALA A 84 15.08 33.49 -8.24
N GLN A 85 14.01 33.72 -7.48
CA GLN A 85 13.74 35.00 -6.83
C GLN A 85 14.59 35.20 -5.58
N GLU A 86 15.46 34.23 -5.24
CA GLU A 86 16.25 34.20 -4.01
C GLU A 86 15.38 34.47 -2.77
N PRO A 87 14.26 33.73 -2.62
CA PRO A 87 13.34 34.00 -1.53
C PRO A 87 13.98 33.67 -0.18
N SER A 88 13.55 34.38 0.86
CA SER A 88 13.80 33.98 2.25
C SER A 88 12.79 32.93 2.72
N VAL A 89 11.61 32.87 2.10
CA VAL A 89 10.54 31.92 2.40
C VAL A 89 9.90 31.41 1.10
N ILE A 90 9.76 30.09 0.97
CA ILE A 90 8.99 29.45 -0.10
C ILE A 90 7.83 28.64 0.49
N LEU A 91 6.65 28.83 -0.10
CA LEU A 91 5.42 28.12 0.23
C LEU A 91 5.06 27.22 -0.96
N LEU A 92 5.00 25.91 -0.73
CA LEU A 92 4.76 24.91 -1.75
C LEU A 92 3.48 24.13 -1.42
N ASP A 93 2.49 24.22 -2.30
CA ASP A 93 1.22 23.53 -2.12
C ASP A 93 1.17 22.24 -2.93
N GLU A 94 1.19 21.09 -2.24
CA GLU A 94 1.27 19.74 -2.81
C GLU A 94 2.32 19.60 -3.93
N PRO A 95 3.61 19.95 -3.69
CA PRO A 95 4.64 20.01 -4.74
C PRO A 95 5.05 18.63 -5.27
N THR A 96 4.59 17.56 -4.65
CA THR A 96 4.85 16.17 -5.03
C THR A 96 3.72 15.55 -5.88
N ALA A 97 2.57 16.22 -6.00
CA ALA A 97 1.48 15.70 -6.83
C ALA A 97 1.92 15.53 -8.30
N LEU A 98 1.37 14.53 -8.98
CA LEU A 98 1.69 14.17 -10.37
C LEU A 98 3.16 13.75 -10.62
N LEU A 99 3.97 13.59 -9.57
CA LEU A 99 5.31 13.02 -9.66
C LEU A 99 5.30 11.54 -9.30
N ASP A 100 6.12 10.74 -10.00
CA ASP A 100 6.43 9.37 -9.61
C ASP A 100 7.17 9.32 -8.26
N VAL A 101 7.23 8.14 -7.62
CA VAL A 101 7.84 7.95 -6.30
C VAL A 101 9.29 8.43 -6.24
N THR A 102 10.09 8.13 -7.27
CA THR A 102 11.51 8.51 -7.32
C THR A 102 11.67 10.02 -7.40
N SER A 103 10.88 10.66 -8.26
CA SER A 103 10.83 12.12 -8.42
C SER A 103 10.34 12.84 -7.16
N ARG A 104 9.36 12.27 -6.43
CA ARG A 104 8.90 12.79 -5.13
C ARG A 104 10.01 12.81 -4.09
N VAL A 105 10.69 11.67 -3.91
CA VAL A 105 11.82 11.54 -2.97
C VAL A 105 12.94 12.52 -3.34
N ALA A 106 13.28 12.60 -4.63
CA ALA A 106 14.32 13.49 -5.13
C ALA A 106 13.98 14.96 -4.87
N LEU A 107 12.73 15.37 -5.13
CA LEU A 107 12.27 16.73 -4.88
C LEU A 107 12.31 17.07 -3.38
N MET A 108 11.73 16.24 -2.53
CA MET A 108 11.71 16.49 -1.08
C MET A 108 13.12 16.51 -0.48
N GLY A 109 14.01 15.63 -0.96
CA GLY A 109 15.42 15.64 -0.59
C GLY A 109 16.15 16.92 -1.03
N LEU A 110 15.88 17.40 -2.24
CA LEU A 110 16.42 18.67 -2.73
C LEU A 110 15.94 19.85 -1.87
N LEU A 111 14.64 19.93 -1.59
CA LEU A 111 14.07 21.00 -0.76
C LEU A 111 14.76 21.03 0.61
N ARG A 112 14.90 19.88 1.27
CA ARG A 112 15.62 19.77 2.54
C ARG A 112 17.07 20.25 2.44
N LYS A 113 17.77 19.87 1.37
CA LYS A 113 19.15 20.32 1.12
C LYS A 113 19.21 21.84 0.97
N LEU A 114 18.32 22.43 0.18
CA LEU A 114 18.25 23.87 -0.04
C LEU A 114 17.92 24.65 1.23
N ALA A 115 17.00 24.15 2.05
CA ALA A 115 16.67 24.75 3.34
C ALA A 115 17.92 24.86 4.25
N ARG A 116 18.75 23.82 4.27
CA ARG A 116 19.99 23.77 5.07
C ARG A 116 21.12 24.61 4.51
N GLU A 117 21.33 24.58 3.19
CA GLU A 117 22.48 25.25 2.55
C GLU A 117 22.28 26.74 2.34
N ARG A 118 21.02 27.21 2.23
CA ARG A 118 20.69 28.59 1.85
C ARG A 118 19.93 29.37 2.91
N GLU A 119 19.81 28.84 4.12
CA GLU A 119 18.99 29.43 5.20
C GLU A 119 17.56 29.77 4.74
N LEU A 120 17.03 28.95 3.81
CA LEU A 120 15.73 29.15 3.18
C LEU A 120 14.63 28.48 4.02
N VAL A 121 13.60 29.23 4.39
CA VAL A 121 12.41 28.65 5.03
C VAL A 121 11.52 28.03 3.97
N ILE A 122 11.27 26.72 4.06
CA ILE A 122 10.41 25.98 3.15
C ILE A 122 9.20 25.45 3.92
N VAL A 123 8.00 25.84 3.51
CA VAL A 123 6.75 25.27 4.01
C VAL A 123 6.10 24.48 2.89
N VAL A 124 5.82 23.20 3.17
CA VAL A 124 5.18 22.27 2.23
C VAL A 124 3.85 21.82 2.81
N SER A 125 2.76 21.97 2.06
CA SER A 125 1.56 21.15 2.30
C SER A 125 1.73 19.85 1.53
N THR A 126 1.49 18.72 2.20
CA THR A 126 1.48 17.42 1.54
C THR A 126 0.60 16.44 2.30
N ASN A 127 -0.03 15.53 1.55
CA ASN A 127 -0.67 14.34 2.08
C ASN A 127 0.30 13.15 2.23
N ASP A 128 1.56 13.27 1.79
CA ASP A 128 2.59 12.23 1.91
C ASP A 128 3.28 12.31 3.28
N LEU A 129 2.59 11.76 4.29
CA LEU A 129 3.02 11.79 5.69
C LEU A 129 4.41 11.15 5.89
N GLU A 130 4.69 10.02 5.24
CA GLU A 130 5.97 9.31 5.40
C GLU A 130 7.15 10.17 4.92
N LEU A 131 7.03 10.79 3.74
CA LEU A 131 8.05 11.70 3.24
C LEU A 131 8.16 12.95 4.12
N ALA A 132 7.04 13.51 4.57
CA ALA A 132 7.03 14.68 5.44
C ALA A 132 7.81 14.40 6.75
N LEU A 133 7.52 13.30 7.43
CA LEU A 133 8.19 12.91 8.68
C LEU A 133 9.69 12.64 8.49
N ARG A 134 10.10 12.18 7.31
CA ARG A 134 11.51 11.88 7.01
C ARG A 134 12.36 13.13 6.76
N VAL A 135 11.78 14.14 6.12
CA VAL A 135 12.54 15.29 5.59
C VAL A 135 12.33 16.58 6.37
N ALA A 136 11.17 16.76 7.01
CA ALA A 136 10.82 17.99 7.67
C ALA A 136 11.54 18.13 9.02
N ASP A 137 11.96 19.35 9.33
CA ASP A 137 12.48 19.68 10.66
C ASP A 137 11.32 19.87 11.68
N ARG A 138 10.16 20.34 11.20
CA ARG A 138 8.90 20.46 11.95
C ARG A 138 7.71 20.07 11.09
N VAL A 139 6.69 19.49 11.72
CA VAL A 139 5.45 19.05 11.07
C VAL A 139 4.25 19.69 11.77
N TRP A 140 3.26 20.05 10.98
CA TRP A 140 1.96 20.54 11.41
C TRP A 140 0.89 19.53 10.98
N LEU A 141 0.27 18.85 11.93
CA LEU A 141 -0.80 17.88 11.69
C LEU A 141 -2.14 18.55 11.99
N LEU A 142 -3.05 18.54 11.03
CA LEU A 142 -4.40 19.04 11.21
C LEU A 142 -5.32 17.83 11.39
N GLY A 143 -5.79 17.61 12.62
CA GLY A 143 -6.73 16.53 12.95
C GLY A 143 -8.11 16.75 12.33
N SER A 144 -8.90 15.68 12.27
CA SER A 144 -10.29 15.70 11.80
C SER A 144 -11.21 16.58 12.67
N ASP A 145 -10.83 16.80 13.93
CA ASP A 145 -11.45 17.70 14.90
C ASP A 145 -11.13 19.19 14.64
N GLY A 146 -10.22 19.48 13.70
CA GLY A 146 -9.76 20.82 13.37
C GLY A 146 -8.66 21.36 14.30
N VAL A 147 -8.09 20.51 15.16
CA VAL A 147 -6.96 20.88 16.03
C VAL A 147 -5.65 20.74 15.26
N LEU A 148 -4.80 21.77 15.38
CA LEU A 148 -3.46 21.78 14.77
C LEU A 148 -2.41 21.35 15.81
N HIS A 149 -1.82 20.18 15.59
CA HIS A 149 -0.70 19.69 16.37
C HIS A 149 0.60 20.08 15.68
N THR A 150 1.58 20.57 16.45
CA THR A 150 2.86 21.00 15.88
C THR A 150 4.02 20.48 16.72
N GLY A 151 5.06 19.98 16.04
CA GLY A 151 6.23 19.43 16.71
C GLY A 151 7.29 19.00 15.70
N THR A 152 8.40 18.50 16.20
CA THR A 152 9.32 17.69 15.40
C THR A 152 8.66 16.34 15.08
N PRO A 153 9.06 15.66 13.99
CA PRO A 153 8.57 14.30 13.71
C PRO A 153 8.68 13.36 14.91
N GLY A 154 9.82 13.38 15.63
CA GLY A 154 10.04 12.54 16.81
C GLY A 154 9.10 12.84 17.97
N GLU A 155 8.78 14.12 18.22
CA GLU A 155 7.82 14.52 19.25
C GLU A 155 6.39 14.06 18.92
N LEU A 156 5.96 14.27 17.67
CA LEU A 156 4.61 13.91 17.22
C LEU A 156 4.41 12.39 17.20
N THR A 157 5.41 11.63 16.76
CA THR A 157 5.40 10.16 16.85
C THR A 157 5.41 9.69 18.30
N GLY A 158 6.28 10.24 19.15
CA GLY A 158 6.39 9.84 20.55
C GLY A 158 5.15 10.15 21.39
N GLN A 159 4.34 11.13 20.97
CA GLN A 159 3.08 11.50 21.62
C GLN A 159 1.86 10.77 21.05
N GLY A 160 2.03 9.91 20.04
CA GLY A 160 0.91 9.19 19.41
C GLY A 160 -0.01 10.08 18.55
N LEU A 161 0.27 11.38 18.42
CA LEU A 161 -0.58 12.36 17.73
C LEU A 161 -0.76 12.08 16.24
N ILE A 162 0.18 11.34 15.63
CA ILE A 162 0.04 10.89 14.24
C ILE A 162 -1.12 9.89 14.14
N GLY A 163 -1.19 8.92 15.05
CA GLY A 163 -2.32 8.00 15.12
C GLY A 163 -3.60 8.77 15.41
N GLU A 164 -3.63 9.58 16.46
CA GLU A 164 -4.83 10.35 16.83
C GLU A 164 -5.38 11.27 15.71
N CYS A 165 -4.51 11.86 14.88
CA CYS A 165 -4.94 12.75 13.79
C CYS A 165 -5.49 12.02 12.57
N PHE A 166 -5.06 10.78 12.31
CA PHE A 166 -5.33 10.05 11.06
C PHE A 166 -6.06 8.73 11.27
N ASP A 167 -6.09 8.19 12.48
CA ASP A 167 -6.85 7.02 12.88
C ASP A 167 -8.23 7.48 13.38
N ASP A 168 -9.25 7.37 12.53
CA ASP A 168 -10.64 7.28 13.00
C ASP A 168 -10.82 5.90 13.65
N GLU A 169 -10.49 5.76 14.94
CA GLU A 169 -10.55 4.45 15.64
C GLU A 169 -11.93 3.79 15.50
N GLU A 170 -13.01 4.57 15.52
CA GLU A 170 -14.39 4.07 15.37
C GLU A 170 -14.67 3.62 13.93
N GLY A 171 -14.19 4.39 12.94
CA GLY A 171 -14.24 4.03 11.52
C GLY A 171 -13.36 2.82 11.16
N LEU A 172 -12.17 2.70 11.75
CA LEU A 172 -11.23 1.60 11.54
C LEU A 172 -11.77 0.30 12.17
N ALA A 173 -12.30 0.37 13.39
CA ALA A 173 -12.96 -0.76 14.02
C ALA A 173 -14.18 -1.23 13.20
N ALA A 174 -15.00 -0.30 12.70
CA ALA A 174 -16.12 -0.62 11.82
C ALA A 174 -15.67 -1.24 10.48
N CYS A 175 -14.58 -0.72 9.88
CA CYS A 175 -13.96 -1.29 8.69
C CYS A 175 -13.52 -2.73 8.92
N VAL A 176 -12.76 -2.99 10.00
CA VAL A 176 -12.29 -4.34 10.31
C VAL A 176 -13.45 -5.30 10.56
N ALA A 177 -14.51 -4.85 11.25
CA ALA A 177 -15.71 -5.64 11.48
C ALA A 177 -16.45 -5.97 10.17
N ASP A 178 -16.65 -5.01 9.27
CA ASP A 178 -17.28 -5.25 7.96
C ASP A 178 -16.44 -6.20 7.10
N VAL A 179 -15.13 -5.95 6.99
CA VAL A 179 -14.22 -6.79 6.21
C VAL A 179 -14.18 -8.22 6.76
N SER A 180 -14.13 -8.38 8.08
CA SER A 180 -14.17 -9.71 8.73
C SER A 180 -15.44 -10.49 8.40
N SER A 181 -16.55 -9.82 8.14
CA SER A 181 -17.83 -10.46 7.78
C SER A 181 -17.83 -11.17 6.43
N VAL A 182 -16.83 -10.91 5.57
CA VAL A 182 -16.69 -11.56 4.26
C VAL A 182 -16.46 -13.07 4.40
N GLY A 183 -15.70 -13.48 5.42
CA GLY A 183 -15.54 -14.88 5.78
C GLY A 183 -14.30 -15.18 6.63
N PRO A 184 -14.07 -16.46 6.97
CA PRO A 184 -13.07 -16.86 7.97
C PRO A 184 -11.62 -16.44 7.67
N TYR A 185 -11.27 -16.25 6.39
CA TYR A 185 -9.94 -15.77 6.00
C TYR A 185 -9.77 -14.25 6.16
N PHE A 186 -10.85 -13.48 6.28
CA PHE A 186 -10.84 -12.04 6.47
C PHE A 186 -10.89 -11.61 7.93
N GLU A 187 -11.26 -12.52 8.85
CA GLU A 187 -11.35 -12.22 10.28
C GLU A 187 -10.03 -11.65 10.82
N LEU A 188 -10.08 -10.53 11.54
CA LEU A 188 -8.90 -9.94 12.17
C LEU A 188 -9.29 -9.38 13.53
N GLU A 189 -8.65 -9.88 14.59
CA GLU A 189 -8.89 -9.40 15.95
C GLU A 189 -8.00 -8.18 16.23
N VAL A 190 -8.58 -7.09 16.77
CA VAL A 190 -7.84 -5.88 17.17
C VAL A 190 -7.86 -5.79 18.68
N ALA A 191 -6.81 -6.30 19.31
CA ALA A 191 -6.69 -6.34 20.76
C ALA A 191 -5.23 -6.65 21.16
N PRO A 192 -4.77 -6.24 22.35
CA PRO A 192 -3.49 -6.70 22.87
C PRO A 192 -3.41 -8.25 22.90
N PRO A 193 -2.23 -8.84 22.71
CA PRO A 193 -2.06 -10.29 22.81
C PRO A 193 -2.34 -10.78 24.24
N GLU A 194 -3.11 -11.86 24.34
CA GLU A 194 -3.29 -12.61 25.61
C GLU A 194 -2.21 -13.69 25.74
N GLN A 195 -2.21 -14.44 26.86
CA GLN A 195 -1.14 -15.37 27.22
C GLN A 195 -0.86 -16.48 26.18
N ASP A 196 -1.87 -16.89 25.40
CA ASP A 196 -1.76 -17.96 24.39
C ASP A 196 -1.44 -17.43 22.97
N TRP A 197 -1.30 -16.11 22.80
CA TRP A 197 -0.96 -15.49 21.52
C TRP A 197 0.55 -15.37 21.36
N ARG A 198 1.06 -15.88 20.25
CA ARG A 198 2.48 -15.88 19.88
C ARG A 198 2.73 -14.87 18.77
N PRO A 199 3.92 -14.24 18.70
CA PRO A 199 4.31 -13.45 17.54
C PRO A 199 4.16 -14.27 16.24
N PHE A 200 3.66 -13.64 15.17
CA PHE A 200 3.40 -14.32 13.91
C PHE A 200 4.65 -14.95 13.29
N MET A 201 5.80 -14.30 13.44
CA MET A 201 7.08 -14.70 12.88
C MET A 201 7.93 -15.58 13.83
N ASP A 202 7.29 -16.48 14.57
CA ASP A 202 7.95 -17.42 15.49
C ASP A 202 8.30 -18.74 14.77
N ALA A 203 9.59 -18.93 14.46
CA ALA A 203 10.08 -20.07 13.68
C ALA A 203 9.83 -21.45 14.35
N PRO A 204 10.17 -21.67 15.64
CA PRO A 204 9.78 -22.88 16.36
C PRO A 204 8.27 -23.17 16.29
N ALA A 205 7.43 -22.16 16.50
CA ALA A 205 5.98 -22.34 16.50
C ALA A 205 5.45 -22.64 15.09
N LEU A 206 6.06 -22.08 14.04
CA LEU A 206 5.76 -22.43 12.65
C LEU A 206 6.18 -23.87 12.32
N ALA A 207 7.31 -24.35 12.85
CA ALA A 207 7.74 -25.74 12.67
C ALA A 207 6.74 -26.73 13.31
N GLU A 208 6.33 -26.47 14.56
CA GLU A 208 5.26 -27.23 15.24
C GLU A 208 3.99 -27.28 14.39
N ARG A 209 3.62 -26.13 13.80
CA ARG A 209 2.42 -26.04 12.96
C ARG A 209 2.54 -26.81 11.65
N ILE A 210 3.72 -26.88 11.03
CA ILE A 210 3.96 -27.71 9.85
C ILE A 210 3.69 -29.19 10.18
N ASP A 211 4.15 -29.66 11.34
CA ASP A 211 3.92 -31.04 11.78
C ASP A 211 2.44 -31.34 12.04
N GLU A 212 1.72 -30.39 12.64
CA GLU A 212 0.27 -30.49 12.84
C GLU A 212 -0.48 -30.57 11.50
N VAL A 213 -0.10 -29.75 10.52
CA VAL A 213 -0.68 -29.78 9.17
C VAL A 213 -0.34 -31.08 8.46
N ALA A 214 0.88 -31.61 8.61
CA ALA A 214 1.27 -32.90 8.04
C ALA A 214 0.41 -34.05 8.58
N LYS A 215 0.19 -34.07 9.91
CA LYS A 215 -0.70 -35.04 10.58
C LYS A 215 -2.13 -34.90 10.09
N ALA A 216 -2.66 -33.67 10.01
CA ALA A 216 -4.01 -33.40 9.56
C ALA A 216 -4.24 -33.80 8.09
N LEU A 217 -3.23 -33.64 7.24
CA LEU A 217 -3.24 -34.07 5.84
C LEU A 217 -2.94 -35.55 5.64
N GLY A 218 -2.53 -36.28 6.69
CA GLY A 218 -2.13 -37.68 6.60
C GLY A 218 -0.91 -37.91 5.70
N THR A 219 0.02 -36.95 5.63
CA THR A 219 1.19 -37.03 4.73
C THR A 219 2.50 -37.09 5.51
N GLU A 220 3.44 -37.91 5.03
CA GLU A 220 4.83 -37.92 5.51
C GLU A 220 5.70 -36.86 4.79
N GLU A 221 5.18 -36.25 3.72
CA GLU A 221 5.90 -35.21 2.98
C GLU A 221 5.74 -33.84 3.65
N THR A 222 6.65 -33.50 4.56
CA THR A 222 6.68 -32.20 5.27
C THR A 222 6.63 -31.00 4.33
N ARG A 223 7.23 -31.07 3.14
CA ARG A 223 7.12 -30.00 2.12
C ARG A 223 5.70 -29.74 1.64
N VAL A 224 4.83 -30.75 1.60
CA VAL A 224 3.43 -30.59 1.19
C VAL A 224 2.68 -29.86 2.29
N ALA A 225 2.90 -30.25 3.55
CA ALA A 225 2.35 -29.56 4.70
C ALA A 225 2.82 -28.09 4.80
N ALA A 226 4.12 -27.84 4.63
CA ALA A 226 4.69 -26.49 4.64
C ALA A 226 4.14 -25.62 3.49
N SER A 227 3.98 -26.20 2.28
CA SER A 227 3.35 -25.54 1.14
C SER A 227 1.90 -25.13 1.45
N VAL A 228 1.10 -26.07 1.97
CA VAL A 228 -0.33 -25.84 2.30
C VAL A 228 -0.47 -24.82 3.43
N LEU A 229 0.35 -24.93 4.47
CA LEU A 229 0.40 -23.96 5.56
C LEU A 229 0.74 -22.57 5.02
N PHE A 230 1.81 -22.43 4.25
CA PHE A 230 2.20 -21.15 3.67
C PHE A 230 1.08 -20.54 2.82
N GLN A 231 0.38 -21.35 2.01
CA GLN A 231 -0.74 -20.86 1.22
C GLN A 231 -1.89 -20.34 2.10
N GLY A 232 -2.21 -21.05 3.19
CA GLY A 232 -3.23 -20.63 4.16
C GLY A 232 -2.85 -19.35 4.89
N LEU A 233 -1.60 -19.22 5.33
CA LEU A 233 -1.07 -18.01 5.96
C LEU A 233 -1.07 -16.83 5.00
N ALA A 234 -0.64 -17.04 3.75
CA ALA A 234 -0.69 -16.00 2.73
C ALA A 234 -2.12 -15.51 2.48
N ALA A 235 -3.12 -16.42 2.49
CA ALA A 235 -4.52 -16.03 2.36
C ALA A 235 -4.99 -15.19 3.55
N ARG A 236 -4.52 -15.49 4.76
CA ARG A 236 -4.82 -14.72 5.98
C ARG A 236 -4.18 -13.33 5.99
N LEU A 237 -3.02 -13.17 5.37
CA LEU A 237 -2.37 -11.86 5.23
C LEU A 237 -2.99 -11.02 4.09
N TRP A 238 -3.38 -11.66 2.98
CA TRP A 238 -4.01 -10.96 1.87
C TRP A 238 -5.43 -10.50 2.17
N SER A 239 -6.27 -11.38 2.70
CA SER A 239 -7.72 -11.17 2.74
C SER A 239 -8.14 -9.88 3.48
N PRO A 240 -7.73 -9.62 4.73
CA PRO A 240 -8.14 -8.39 5.42
C PRO A 240 -7.62 -7.13 4.71
N VAL A 241 -6.38 -7.15 4.19
CA VAL A 241 -5.80 -6.01 3.48
C VAL A 241 -6.52 -5.73 2.16
N ILE A 242 -6.82 -6.76 1.37
CA ILE A 242 -7.57 -6.62 0.12
C ILE A 242 -9.00 -6.16 0.40
N GLY A 243 -9.64 -6.70 1.44
CA GLY A 243 -10.98 -6.28 1.86
C GLY A 243 -11.01 -4.79 2.20
N ALA A 244 -10.11 -4.33 3.07
CA ALA A 244 -10.02 -2.92 3.45
C ALA A 244 -9.65 -2.00 2.28
N ALA A 245 -8.67 -2.38 1.46
CA ALA A 245 -8.23 -1.56 0.32
C ALA A 245 -9.34 -1.42 -0.72
N VAL A 246 -10.11 -2.48 -0.97
CA VAL A 246 -11.20 -2.45 -1.96
C VAL A 246 -12.44 -1.76 -1.40
N ALA A 247 -12.88 -2.09 -0.18
CA ALA A 247 -14.14 -1.57 0.36
C ALA A 247 -14.02 -0.15 0.92
N TYR A 248 -12.84 0.21 1.46
CA TYR A 248 -12.64 1.44 2.24
C TYR A 248 -11.48 2.31 1.76
N ASP A 249 -10.73 1.88 0.73
CA ASP A 249 -9.49 2.56 0.29
C ASP A 249 -8.48 2.72 1.44
N LEU A 250 -8.45 1.74 2.36
CA LEU A 250 -7.55 1.69 3.51
C LEU A 250 -6.54 0.55 3.35
N LEU A 251 -5.28 0.83 3.62
CA LEU A 251 -4.22 -0.15 3.78
C LEU A 251 -3.98 -0.37 5.27
N LEU A 252 -4.33 -1.57 5.72
CA LEU A 252 -4.10 -2.00 7.10
C LEU A 252 -2.61 -2.30 7.32
N ASP A 253 -2.04 -1.75 8.39
CA ASP A 253 -0.72 -2.14 8.88
C ASP A 253 -0.82 -3.40 9.73
N LEU A 254 -0.13 -4.44 9.30
CA LEU A 254 -0.10 -5.73 9.97
C LEU A 254 1.31 -6.08 10.49
N GLU A 255 2.16 -5.08 10.73
CA GLU A 255 3.52 -5.31 11.26
C GLU A 255 3.49 -6.06 12.62
N HIS A 256 2.55 -5.71 13.50
CA HIS A 256 2.45 -6.24 14.87
C HIS A 256 1.43 -7.39 14.98
N LEU A 257 1.62 -8.43 14.16
CA LEU A 257 0.75 -9.60 14.11
C LEU A 257 1.09 -10.67 15.16
N TYR A 258 0.03 -11.24 15.71
CA TYR A 258 0.04 -12.37 16.62
C TYR A 258 -0.91 -13.46 16.10
N TRP A 259 -0.65 -14.68 16.52
CA TRP A 259 -1.49 -15.83 16.21
C TRP A 259 -1.65 -16.76 17.41
N ARG A 260 -2.64 -17.64 17.34
CA ARG A 260 -2.77 -18.76 18.28
C ARG A 260 -3.06 -20.08 17.54
N PRO A 261 -2.55 -21.22 18.02
CA PRO A 261 -2.79 -22.51 17.39
C PRO A 261 -4.26 -22.93 17.52
N VAL A 262 -4.78 -23.55 16.46
CA VAL A 262 -6.13 -24.13 16.43
C VAL A 262 -6.10 -25.53 15.81
N PRO A 263 -6.92 -26.48 16.28
CA PRO A 263 -6.91 -27.86 15.76
C PRO A 263 -7.23 -27.95 14.27
N SER A 264 -8.10 -27.07 13.77
CA SER A 264 -8.50 -27.03 12.36
C SER A 264 -8.99 -25.63 11.97
N GLY A 265 -9.12 -25.38 10.67
CA GLY A 265 -9.58 -24.10 10.13
C GLY A 265 -8.45 -23.07 9.94
N PRO A 266 -8.83 -21.84 9.51
CA PRO A 266 -7.88 -20.76 9.33
C PRO A 266 -7.25 -20.33 10.66
N LEU A 267 -6.01 -19.86 10.60
CA LEU A 267 -5.30 -19.37 11.79
C LEU A 267 -5.95 -18.07 12.29
N PRO A 268 -6.38 -18.00 13.56
CA PRO A 268 -6.77 -16.72 14.15
C PRO A 268 -5.58 -15.77 14.11
N LEU A 269 -5.82 -14.54 13.65
CA LEU A 269 -4.84 -13.47 13.64
C LEU A 269 -5.34 -12.33 14.51
N ARG A 270 -4.42 -11.75 15.27
CA ARG A 270 -4.65 -10.57 16.09
C ARG A 270 -3.56 -9.55 15.82
N VAL A 271 -3.91 -8.28 15.82
CA VAL A 271 -3.01 -7.17 15.57
C VAL A 271 -3.16 -6.12 16.67
N HIS A 272 -2.04 -5.61 17.19
CA HIS A 272 -2.04 -4.50 18.12
C HIS A 272 -0.67 -3.80 18.22
N PRO A 273 -0.61 -2.46 18.10
CA PRO A 273 -1.71 -1.59 17.67
C PRO A 273 -2.06 -1.87 16.20
N LEU A 274 -3.30 -1.59 15.79
CA LEU A 274 -3.67 -1.54 14.38
C LEU A 274 -3.65 -0.09 13.93
N THR A 275 -2.92 0.20 12.87
CA THR A 275 -2.98 1.48 12.17
C THR A 275 -3.40 1.25 10.73
N ALA A 276 -3.92 2.29 10.07
CA ALA A 276 -4.28 2.22 8.67
C ALA A 276 -4.04 3.55 7.96
N TRP A 277 -3.83 3.48 6.65
CA TRP A 277 -3.65 4.68 5.81
C TRP A 277 -4.47 4.58 4.55
N HIS A 278 -5.05 5.70 4.14
CA HIS A 278 -5.75 5.77 2.87
C HIS A 278 -4.79 5.55 1.71
N THR A 279 -5.13 4.63 0.80
CA THR A 279 -4.37 4.41 -0.42
C THR A 279 -5.24 3.81 -1.52
N ALA A 280 -4.97 4.25 -2.75
CA ALA A 280 -5.44 3.61 -3.97
C ALA A 280 -4.28 3.01 -4.79
N ASP A 281 -3.07 3.01 -4.23
CA ASP A 281 -1.83 2.62 -4.93
C ASP A 281 -1.52 1.12 -4.73
N PRO A 282 -1.58 0.29 -5.78
CA PRO A 282 -1.26 -1.13 -5.72
C PRO A 282 0.19 -1.40 -5.28
N ASP A 283 1.15 -0.52 -5.58
CA ASP A 283 2.54 -0.70 -5.17
C ASP A 283 2.74 -0.59 -3.65
N LEU A 284 1.93 0.24 -2.98
CA LEU A 284 1.92 0.31 -1.51
C LEU A 284 1.33 -0.95 -0.89
N VAL A 285 0.20 -1.44 -1.44
CA VAL A 285 -0.41 -2.71 -1.00
C VAL A 285 0.55 -3.88 -1.20
N TYR A 286 1.21 -3.95 -2.36
CA TYR A 286 2.23 -4.96 -2.65
C TYR A 286 3.38 -4.88 -1.65
N ARG A 287 3.95 -3.70 -1.40
CA ARG A 287 5.08 -3.56 -0.47
C ARG A 287 4.71 -3.96 0.95
N ASN A 288 3.53 -3.55 1.43
CA ASN A 288 3.06 -3.88 2.77
C ASN A 288 2.92 -5.40 2.95
N VAL A 289 2.21 -6.07 2.04
CA VAL A 289 1.92 -7.50 2.21
C VAL A 289 3.07 -8.38 1.73
N VAL A 290 3.58 -8.15 0.52
CA VAL A 290 4.59 -9.03 -0.09
C VAL A 290 5.95 -8.80 0.55
N THR A 291 6.46 -7.57 0.51
CA THR A 291 7.79 -7.25 1.04
C THR A 291 7.79 -7.24 2.57
N GLY A 292 6.76 -6.66 3.20
CA GLY A 292 6.69 -6.54 4.65
C GLY A 292 6.41 -7.85 5.38
N LEU A 293 5.58 -8.73 4.83
CA LEU A 293 5.07 -9.91 5.55
C LEU A 293 5.41 -11.24 4.87
N LEU A 294 5.15 -11.37 3.57
CA LEU A 294 5.30 -12.66 2.87
C LEU A 294 6.75 -13.02 2.56
N GLU A 295 7.63 -12.06 2.26
CA GLU A 295 9.06 -12.32 2.06
C GLU A 295 9.73 -12.83 3.36
N PRO A 296 9.55 -12.18 4.52
CA PRO A 296 10.00 -12.73 5.80
C PRO A 296 9.40 -14.10 6.10
N LEU A 297 8.08 -14.27 5.92
CA LEU A 297 7.41 -15.56 6.15
C LEU A 297 7.99 -16.67 5.27
N ALA A 298 8.19 -16.38 3.98
CA ALA A 298 8.79 -17.31 3.03
C ALA A 298 10.22 -17.70 3.44
N ALA A 299 11.01 -16.74 3.91
CA ALA A 299 12.36 -16.99 4.41
C ALA A 299 12.34 -17.89 5.66
N THR A 300 11.46 -17.61 6.63
CA THR A 300 11.31 -18.41 7.85
C THR A 300 10.87 -19.84 7.53
N VAL A 301 9.83 -20.02 6.70
CA VAL A 301 9.35 -21.34 6.30
C VAL A 301 10.43 -22.11 5.52
N SER A 302 11.15 -21.44 4.62
CA SER A 302 12.25 -22.07 3.85
C SER A 302 13.45 -22.46 4.73
N GLY A 303 13.64 -21.78 5.87
CA GLY A 303 14.62 -22.15 6.88
C GLY A 303 14.26 -23.43 7.66
N ILE A 304 12.97 -23.80 7.67
CA ILE A 304 12.47 -25.01 8.33
C ILE A 304 12.38 -26.17 7.34
N VAL A 305 11.80 -25.95 6.16
CA VAL A 305 11.60 -26.96 5.10
C VAL A 305 11.99 -26.37 3.74
N GLU A 306 12.84 -27.07 3.00
CA GLU A 306 13.26 -26.63 1.67
C GLU A 306 12.07 -26.61 0.69
N LEU A 307 11.75 -25.42 0.17
CA LEU A 307 10.68 -25.19 -0.78
C LEU A 307 11.18 -24.38 -1.98
N ALA A 308 10.70 -24.74 -3.17
CA ALA A 308 11.02 -23.99 -4.38
C ALA A 308 10.40 -22.58 -4.33
N PRO A 309 11.14 -21.50 -4.65
CA PRO A 309 10.59 -20.14 -4.64
C PRO A 309 9.35 -19.98 -5.51
N GLY A 310 9.33 -20.60 -6.70
CA GLY A 310 8.17 -20.55 -7.60
C GLY A 310 6.91 -21.21 -7.03
N LEU A 311 7.05 -22.18 -6.13
CA LEU A 311 5.94 -22.79 -5.41
C LEU A 311 5.38 -21.79 -4.37
N LEU A 312 6.25 -21.18 -3.57
CA LEU A 312 5.85 -20.19 -2.54
C LEU A 312 5.14 -18.99 -3.18
N TRP A 313 5.74 -18.37 -4.19
CA TRP A 313 5.13 -17.21 -4.84
C TRP A 313 3.87 -17.55 -5.64
N GLY A 314 3.78 -18.75 -6.19
CA GLY A 314 2.53 -19.24 -6.75
C GLY A 314 1.44 -19.48 -5.70
N ASN A 315 1.81 -19.93 -4.49
CA ASN A 315 0.87 -20.08 -3.37
C ASN A 315 0.38 -18.70 -2.91
N ALA A 316 1.28 -17.72 -2.79
CA ALA A 316 0.94 -16.34 -2.45
C ALA A 316 0.00 -15.71 -3.50
N ALA A 317 0.25 -15.92 -4.79
CA ALA A 317 -0.60 -15.43 -5.87
C ALA A 317 -1.97 -16.12 -5.90
N SER A 318 -2.02 -17.43 -5.66
CA SER A 318 -3.28 -18.19 -5.54
C SER A 318 -4.08 -17.76 -4.32
N ALA A 319 -3.41 -17.45 -3.21
CA ALA A 319 -4.02 -16.87 -2.02
C ALA A 319 -4.64 -15.48 -2.30
N LEU A 320 -3.89 -14.57 -2.95
CA LEU A 320 -4.40 -13.26 -3.39
C LEU A 320 -5.65 -13.41 -4.26
N ALA A 321 -5.59 -14.26 -5.29
CA ALA A 321 -6.73 -14.48 -6.17
C ALA A 321 -7.92 -15.13 -5.45
N GLY A 322 -7.65 -16.00 -4.48
CA GLY A 322 -8.65 -16.55 -3.57
C GLY A 322 -9.36 -15.47 -2.76
N SER A 323 -8.62 -14.51 -2.20
CA SER A 323 -9.18 -13.34 -1.49
C SER A 323 -10.04 -12.48 -2.41
N VAL A 324 -9.58 -12.19 -3.63
CA VAL A 324 -10.37 -11.45 -4.64
C VAL A 324 -11.66 -12.17 -4.97
N ARG A 325 -11.61 -13.49 -5.21
CA ARG A 325 -12.80 -14.30 -5.53
C ARG A 325 -13.78 -14.38 -4.35
N ALA A 326 -13.27 -14.54 -3.12
CA ALA A 326 -14.10 -14.57 -1.92
C ALA A 326 -14.82 -13.23 -1.71
N LEU A 327 -14.11 -12.11 -1.89
CA LEU A 327 -14.68 -10.77 -1.81
C LEU A 327 -15.74 -10.55 -2.90
N ALA A 328 -15.43 -10.88 -4.17
CA ALA A 328 -16.36 -10.76 -5.28
C ALA A 328 -17.64 -11.58 -5.09
N GLY A 329 -17.51 -12.81 -4.56
CA GLY A 329 -18.65 -13.68 -4.30
C GLY A 329 -19.57 -13.19 -3.18
N ARG A 330 -19.02 -12.47 -2.17
CA ARG A 330 -19.80 -11.98 -1.03
C ARG A 330 -20.28 -10.54 -1.19
N ARG A 331 -19.57 -9.74 -1.98
CA ARG A 331 -19.79 -8.31 -2.24
C ARG A 331 -19.74 -8.04 -3.74
N PRO A 332 -20.78 -8.42 -4.51
CA PRO A 332 -20.79 -8.30 -5.96
C PRO A 332 -20.51 -6.88 -6.46
N GLU A 333 -20.92 -5.86 -5.71
CA GLU A 333 -20.70 -4.44 -5.97
C GLU A 333 -19.21 -4.04 -5.98
N LEU A 334 -18.36 -4.80 -5.28
CA LEU A 334 -16.92 -4.55 -5.17
C LEU A 334 -16.11 -5.33 -6.21
N THR A 335 -16.73 -6.24 -6.96
CA THR A 335 -16.04 -7.20 -7.83
C THR A 335 -15.10 -6.54 -8.84
N ALA A 336 -15.56 -5.49 -9.55
CA ALA A 336 -14.73 -4.83 -10.55
C ALA A 336 -13.48 -4.18 -9.95
N LYS A 337 -13.58 -3.62 -8.74
CA LYS A 337 -12.46 -3.01 -8.02
C LYS A 337 -11.50 -4.09 -7.50
N ALA A 338 -12.03 -5.17 -6.93
CA ALA A 338 -11.24 -6.30 -6.45
C ALA A 338 -10.44 -6.99 -7.57
N VAL A 339 -11.09 -7.27 -8.71
CA VAL A 339 -10.43 -7.89 -9.88
C VAL A 339 -9.37 -6.99 -10.45
N ARG A 340 -9.62 -5.68 -10.56
CA ARG A 340 -8.63 -4.71 -11.03
C ARG A 340 -7.39 -4.70 -10.14
N LEU A 341 -7.57 -4.51 -8.83
CA LEU A 341 -6.46 -4.50 -7.87
C LEU A 341 -5.69 -5.83 -7.88
N GLY A 342 -6.41 -6.97 -7.94
CA GLY A 342 -5.79 -8.28 -8.06
C GLY A 342 -4.90 -8.43 -9.30
N ARG A 343 -5.35 -7.94 -10.47
CA ARG A 343 -4.55 -7.95 -11.70
C ARG A 343 -3.33 -7.05 -11.58
N GLU A 344 -3.49 -5.85 -11.06
CA GLU A 344 -2.38 -4.90 -10.86
C GLU A 344 -1.31 -5.50 -9.93
N LEU A 345 -1.70 -6.08 -8.80
CA LEU A 345 -0.80 -6.73 -7.86
C LEU A 345 -0.05 -7.93 -8.46
N LEU A 346 -0.71 -8.73 -9.29
CA LEU A 346 -0.10 -9.87 -9.97
C LEU A 346 0.97 -9.48 -10.98
N GLU A 347 1.00 -8.22 -11.43
CA GLU A 347 2.02 -7.69 -12.33
C GLU A 347 3.22 -7.09 -11.61
N ILE A 348 3.28 -7.13 -10.27
CA ILE A 348 4.35 -6.51 -9.48
C ILE A 348 5.30 -7.57 -8.92
N GLY A 349 6.60 -7.29 -9.01
CA GLY A 349 7.69 -7.99 -8.31
C GLY A 349 7.62 -9.52 -8.36
N ARG A 350 7.58 -10.16 -7.18
CA ARG A 350 7.60 -11.62 -6.97
C ARG A 350 6.36 -12.33 -7.49
N LEU A 351 5.24 -11.61 -7.63
CA LEU A 351 3.99 -12.17 -8.13
C LEU A 351 3.95 -12.22 -9.66
N ARG A 352 4.76 -11.39 -10.34
CA ARG A 352 4.82 -11.34 -11.80
C ARG A 352 5.12 -12.71 -12.39
N GLY A 353 4.23 -13.15 -13.29
CA GLY A 353 4.39 -14.39 -14.02
C GLY A 353 4.17 -15.67 -13.20
N THR A 354 3.64 -15.57 -11.97
CA THR A 354 3.27 -16.74 -11.16
C THR A 354 1.99 -17.44 -11.62
N GLY A 355 1.15 -16.72 -12.37
CA GLY A 355 -0.13 -17.21 -12.88
C GLY A 355 -0.87 -16.15 -13.68
N GLU A 356 -2.13 -16.43 -13.97
CA GLU A 356 -3.05 -15.54 -14.70
C GLU A 356 -4.40 -15.50 -13.99
N LEU A 357 -4.95 -14.30 -13.79
CA LEU A 357 -6.30 -14.11 -13.27
C LEU A 357 -7.28 -14.06 -14.45
N ALA A 358 -7.74 -15.24 -14.86
CA ALA A 358 -8.71 -15.42 -15.92
C ALA A 358 -10.12 -15.02 -15.45
N GLU A 359 -10.91 -14.48 -16.36
CA GLU A 359 -12.31 -14.09 -16.10
C GLU A 359 -13.19 -14.67 -17.22
N PRO A 360 -13.52 -15.98 -17.17
CA PRO A 360 -14.30 -16.65 -18.21
C PRO A 360 -15.72 -16.07 -18.35
N ALA A 361 -16.23 -15.39 -17.32
CA ALA A 361 -17.45 -14.60 -17.35
C ALA A 361 -17.30 -13.37 -16.45
N PRO A 362 -17.93 -12.23 -16.78
CA PRO A 362 -17.86 -11.02 -15.95
C PRO A 362 -18.24 -11.30 -14.50
N GLY A 363 -17.37 -10.89 -13.58
CA GLY A 363 -17.58 -11.08 -12.14
C GLY A 363 -17.23 -12.47 -11.60
N HIS A 364 -16.68 -13.36 -12.43
CA HIS A 364 -16.24 -14.69 -12.03
C HIS A 364 -14.72 -14.87 -12.23
N PRO A 365 -13.89 -14.27 -11.38
CA PRO A 365 -12.44 -14.39 -11.49
C PRO A 365 -11.94 -15.78 -11.03
N PHE A 366 -11.13 -16.41 -11.86
CA PHE A 366 -10.41 -17.65 -11.55
C PHE A 366 -8.92 -17.47 -11.79
N PHE A 367 -8.12 -18.06 -10.91
CA PHE A 367 -6.67 -18.03 -11.09
C PHE A 367 -6.20 -19.29 -11.80
N VAL A 368 -5.13 -19.15 -12.59
CA VAL A 368 -4.41 -20.29 -13.17
C VAL A 368 -2.95 -20.14 -12.82
N ARG A 369 -2.44 -21.06 -12.00
CA ARG A 369 -1.04 -21.05 -11.60
C ARG A 369 -0.13 -21.57 -12.70
N ARG A 370 1.13 -21.09 -12.69
CA ARG A 370 2.24 -21.69 -13.44
C ARG A 370 3.08 -22.67 -12.60
N SER A 371 2.88 -22.68 -11.28
CA SER A 371 3.54 -23.61 -10.36
C SER A 371 2.54 -24.56 -9.67
N CYS A 372 3.04 -25.71 -9.24
CA CYS A 372 2.24 -26.68 -8.48
C CYS A 372 2.31 -26.41 -6.97
N CYS A 373 1.17 -26.44 -6.28
CA CYS A 373 1.06 -26.32 -4.82
C CYS A 373 1.40 -27.60 -4.04
N LEU A 374 1.61 -28.72 -4.74
CA LEU A 374 1.82 -30.07 -4.20
C LEU A 374 0.62 -30.72 -3.50
N TYR A 375 -0.51 -30.04 -3.30
CA TYR A 375 -1.67 -30.59 -2.59
C TYR A 375 -2.17 -31.92 -3.17
N TYR A 376 -2.11 -32.13 -4.48
CA TYR A 376 -2.52 -33.38 -5.12
C TYR A 376 -1.74 -34.64 -4.67
N ARG A 377 -0.66 -34.47 -3.88
CA ARG A 377 0.18 -35.55 -3.35
C ARG A 377 -0.28 -36.09 -2.00
N VAL A 378 -1.18 -35.39 -1.31
CA VAL A 378 -1.73 -35.90 -0.04
C VAL A 378 -2.76 -37.01 -0.32
N PRO A 379 -2.99 -37.95 0.62
CA PRO A 379 -4.11 -38.87 0.54
C PRO A 379 -5.42 -38.09 0.34
N ASP A 380 -6.24 -38.50 -0.64
CA ASP A 380 -7.47 -37.81 -1.05
C ASP A 380 -7.28 -36.39 -1.62
N GLY A 381 -6.03 -35.98 -1.88
CA GLY A 381 -5.68 -34.69 -2.47
C GLY A 381 -6.16 -34.54 -3.92
N GLY A 382 -7.05 -33.58 -4.15
CA GLY A 382 -7.56 -33.24 -5.47
C GLY A 382 -6.72 -32.19 -6.22
N LYS A 383 -7.06 -31.97 -7.50
CA LYS A 383 -6.61 -30.80 -8.27
C LYS A 383 -7.74 -29.76 -8.27
N CYS A 384 -7.47 -28.55 -7.79
CA CYS A 384 -8.42 -27.43 -7.81
C CYS A 384 -8.32 -26.61 -9.11
N GLY A 385 -9.25 -25.67 -9.33
CA GLY A 385 -9.30 -24.84 -10.54
C GLY A 385 -8.02 -24.05 -10.81
N ASP A 386 -7.26 -23.71 -9.76
CA ASP A 386 -5.98 -23.00 -9.83
C ASP A 386 -4.82 -23.89 -10.30
N CYS A 387 -4.99 -25.22 -10.33
CA CYS A 387 -3.90 -26.16 -10.50
C CYS A 387 -3.29 -26.13 -11.91
N ALA A 388 -1.98 -25.90 -11.97
CA ALA A 388 -1.17 -25.89 -13.20
C ALA A 388 -1.20 -27.23 -13.96
N LEU A 389 -1.54 -28.34 -13.27
CA LEU A 389 -1.56 -29.70 -13.83
C LEU A 389 -2.91 -30.09 -14.45
N ILE A 390 -3.89 -29.17 -14.48
CA ILE A 390 -5.19 -29.40 -15.14
C ILE A 390 -5.11 -28.89 -16.58
N PRO A 391 -5.38 -29.73 -17.60
CA PRO A 391 -5.50 -29.27 -18.99
C PRO A 391 -6.66 -28.29 -19.17
N THR A 392 -6.51 -27.31 -20.08
CA THR A 392 -7.50 -26.24 -20.31
C THR A 392 -8.95 -26.74 -20.46
N PRO A 393 -9.26 -27.79 -21.26
CA PRO A 393 -10.64 -28.25 -21.41
C PRO A 393 -11.25 -28.81 -20.12
N ALA A 394 -10.43 -29.43 -19.27
CA ALA A 394 -10.88 -29.93 -17.97
C ALA A 394 -11.11 -28.77 -16.98
N ARG A 395 -10.27 -27.73 -17.06
CA ARG A 395 -10.39 -26.51 -16.25
C ARG A 395 -11.65 -25.74 -16.58
N GLU A 396 -11.94 -25.51 -17.85
CA GLU A 396 -13.16 -24.82 -18.29
C GLU A 396 -14.43 -25.53 -17.81
N ARG A 397 -14.45 -26.87 -17.84
CA ARG A 397 -15.55 -27.66 -17.27
C ARG A 397 -15.66 -27.51 -15.75
N GLN A 398 -14.53 -27.36 -15.06
CA GLN A 398 -14.54 -27.08 -13.62
C GLN A 398 -15.09 -25.69 -13.32
N TRP A 399 -14.60 -24.65 -13.99
CA TRP A 399 -15.13 -23.28 -13.86
C TRP A 399 -16.62 -23.23 -14.15
N ALA A 400 -17.09 -23.88 -15.22
CA ALA A 400 -18.50 -23.95 -15.56
C ALA A 400 -19.35 -24.63 -14.47
N ARG A 401 -18.81 -25.61 -13.74
CA ARG A 401 -19.52 -26.24 -12.61
C ARG A 401 -19.58 -25.30 -11.40
N GLU A 402 -18.47 -24.65 -11.08
CA GLU A 402 -18.39 -23.72 -9.94
C GLU A 402 -19.31 -22.50 -10.15
N MET A 403 -19.34 -21.93 -11.36
CA MET A 403 -20.27 -20.84 -11.71
C MET A 403 -21.74 -21.26 -11.62
N ARG A 404 -22.09 -22.51 -11.96
CA ARG A 404 -23.47 -23.05 -11.84
C ARG A 404 -23.90 -23.33 -10.41
N GLY A 405 -22.95 -23.52 -9.49
CA GLY A 405 -23.20 -23.77 -8.07
C GLY A 405 -23.21 -22.51 -7.21
N THR A 406 -22.99 -21.34 -7.81
CA THR A 406 -23.09 -20.05 -7.13
C THR A 406 -24.57 -19.63 -7.17
N PRO A 407 -25.23 -19.41 -6.00
CA PRO A 407 -26.67 -19.15 -5.93
C PRO A 407 -27.12 -17.87 -6.64
#